data_AF-A0A259CAX2-F1
#
_entry.id   AF-A0A259CAX2-F1
#
_cell.length_a   1.000
_cell.length_b   1.000
_cell.length_c   1.000
_cell.angle_alpha   90.00
_cell.angle_beta   90.00
_cell.angle_gamma   90.00
#
_symmetry.space_group_name_H-M   'P 1'
#
loop_
_entity.id
_entity.type
_entity.pdbx_description
1 polymer ?
#
loop_
_entity_poly.entity_id
_entity_poly.type
_entity_poly.pdbx_seq_one_letter_code
_entity_poly.pdbx_strand_id
1 'polypeptide(L)'
;MDGEWISITEAAARLTAAGDVVDRSTLSRYLKHHSDALPLRPDGKSNLVEYASLRAHRGENIRLRPASPASRTPAPLAAVRGGSTQSEASARKLAADAEMREMDLALRRGQLVPSSEVDRAGREAVALMQAAFEQALEREASSAALKYGWDERTLRIVLKDYQRRGLDIFNRDVLKSIEAMTRAEEGQGETAD
;
A
#
# COMPACT_ATOMS: atom_id res chain seq x y z
N MET A 1 25.74 -16.76 -23.25
CA MET A 1 25.42 -16.11 -24.54
C MET A 1 25.82 -14.66 -24.38
N ASP A 2 26.80 -14.23 -25.18
CA ASP A 2 27.47 -12.94 -25.03
C ASP A 2 26.49 -11.79 -25.26
N GLY A 3 26.15 -11.06 -24.20
CA GLY A 3 25.32 -9.87 -24.28
C GLY A 3 26.04 -8.83 -25.14
N GLU A 4 25.46 -8.47 -26.29
CA GLU A 4 26.04 -7.48 -27.19
C GLU A 4 25.83 -6.07 -26.60
N TRP A 5 26.87 -5.56 -25.94
CA TRP A 5 26.90 -4.22 -25.35
C TRP A 5 27.26 -3.20 -26.41
N ILE A 6 26.29 -2.38 -26.81
CA ILE A 6 26.46 -1.37 -27.86
C ILE A 6 26.20 0.03 -27.31
N SER A 7 26.79 1.04 -27.97
CA SER A 7 26.55 2.43 -27.59
C SER A 7 25.09 2.83 -27.84
N ILE A 8 24.55 3.78 -27.05
CA ILE A 8 23.17 4.29 -27.23
C ILE A 8 22.92 4.79 -28.66
N THR A 9 23.92 5.41 -29.28
CA THR A 9 23.87 5.87 -30.68
C THR A 9 23.71 4.72 -31.66
N GLU A 10 24.45 3.64 -31.46
CA GLU A 10 24.40 2.45 -32.31
C GLU A 10 23.13 1.64 -32.08
N ALA A 11 22.66 1.59 -30.82
CA ALA A 11 21.38 0.98 -30.46
C ALA A 11 20.20 1.70 -31.13
N ALA A 12 20.19 3.03 -31.15
CA ALA A 12 19.16 3.82 -31.82
C ALA A 12 19.14 3.56 -33.34
N ALA A 13 20.31 3.50 -33.97
CA ALA A 13 20.43 3.20 -35.40
C ALA A 13 19.95 1.78 -35.74
N ARG A 14 20.33 0.77 -34.93
CA ARG A 14 19.88 -0.62 -35.11
C ARG A 14 18.40 -0.81 -34.83
N LEU A 15 17.83 -0.14 -33.83
CA LEU A 15 16.39 -0.17 -33.56
C LEU A 15 15.60 0.46 -34.71
N THR A 16 16.10 1.59 -35.25
CA THR A 16 15.50 2.25 -36.41
C THR A 16 15.56 1.37 -37.66
N ALA A 17 16.69 0.69 -37.90
CA ALA A 17 16.82 -0.28 -38.99
C ALA A 17 15.91 -1.50 -38.82
N ALA A 18 15.60 -1.88 -37.57
CA ALA A 18 14.67 -2.96 -37.24
C ALA A 18 13.19 -2.53 -37.25
N GLY A 19 12.89 -1.27 -37.61
CA GLY A 19 11.53 -0.74 -37.77
C GLY A 19 11.00 0.06 -36.57
N ASP A 20 11.78 0.25 -35.51
CA ASP A 20 11.46 1.12 -34.36
C ASP A 20 12.18 2.47 -34.52
N VAL A 21 11.52 3.45 -35.16
CA VAL A 21 12.11 4.77 -35.45
C VAL A 21 12.31 5.54 -34.14
N VAL A 22 13.56 5.61 -33.67
CA VAL A 22 13.91 6.21 -32.38
C VAL A 22 15.18 7.03 -32.48
N ASP A 23 15.09 8.29 -32.07
CA ASP A 23 16.24 9.18 -31.93
C ASP A 23 17.04 8.93 -30.65
N ARG A 24 18.34 9.24 -30.69
CA ARG A 24 19.28 9.10 -29.57
C ARG A 24 18.76 9.72 -28.26
N SER A 25 18.16 10.90 -28.33
CA SER A 25 17.62 11.63 -27.16
C SER A 25 16.44 10.90 -26.52
N THR A 26 15.54 10.38 -27.35
CA THR A 26 14.39 9.58 -26.93
C THR A 26 14.83 8.27 -26.28
N LEU A 27 15.83 7.60 -26.86
CA LEU A 27 16.38 6.37 -26.29
C LEU A 27 17.09 6.62 -24.95
N SER A 28 17.86 7.71 -24.85
CA SER A 28 18.51 8.12 -23.60
C SER A 28 17.50 8.40 -22.47
N ARG A 29 16.41 9.11 -22.80
CA ARG A 29 15.33 9.39 -21.83
C ARG A 29 14.61 8.11 -21.40
N TYR A 30 14.35 7.20 -22.34
CA TYR A 30 13.72 5.91 -22.07
C TYR A 30 14.57 5.06 -21.12
N LEU A 31 15.87 4.96 -21.37
CA LEU A 31 16.81 4.24 -20.51
C LEU A 31 16.91 4.84 -19.11
N LYS A 32 16.79 6.17 -18.97
CA LYS A 32 16.77 6.84 -17.67
C LYS A 32 15.49 6.53 -16.87
N HIS A 33 14.35 6.38 -17.54
CA HIS A 33 13.08 6.03 -16.88
C HIS A 33 12.98 4.54 -16.54
N HIS A 34 13.72 3.68 -17.24
CA HIS A 34 13.72 2.23 -17.06
C HIS A 34 15.09 1.69 -16.60
N SER A 35 15.83 2.49 -15.81
CA SER A 35 17.16 2.14 -15.29
C SER A 35 17.15 0.92 -14.37
N ASP A 36 16.00 0.61 -13.77
CA ASP A 36 15.83 -0.51 -12.84
C ASP A 36 15.66 -1.85 -13.56
N ALA A 37 15.24 -1.81 -14.84
CA ALA A 37 14.99 -3.00 -15.66
C ALA A 37 16.04 -3.23 -16.75
N LEU A 38 16.76 -2.18 -17.17
CA LEU A 38 17.78 -2.24 -18.21
C LEU A 38 19.16 -1.87 -17.63
N PRO A 39 20.10 -2.83 -17.55
CA PRO A 39 21.42 -2.54 -17.01
C PRO A 39 22.19 -1.63 -17.97
N LEU A 40 22.69 -0.52 -17.43
CA LEU A 40 23.53 0.45 -18.14
C LEU A 40 24.97 0.30 -17.67
N ARG A 41 25.90 0.10 -18.60
CA ARG A 41 27.33 0.06 -18.28
C ARG A 41 27.99 1.36 -18.75
N PRO A 42 28.60 2.15 -17.85
CA PRO A 42 29.38 3.31 -18.26
C PRO A 42 30.69 2.85 -18.90
N ASP A 43 30.98 3.29 -20.13
CA ASP A 43 32.25 3.08 -20.80
C ASP A 43 32.80 4.43 -21.32
N GLY A 44 33.66 5.05 -20.50
CA GLY A 44 34.26 6.35 -20.78
C GLY A 44 33.22 7.46 -21.00
N LYS A 45 33.10 7.95 -22.24
CA LYS A 45 32.20 9.06 -22.63
C LYS A 45 30.82 8.59 -23.11
N SER A 46 30.57 7.28 -23.14
CA SER A 46 29.32 6.70 -23.64
C SER A 46 28.78 5.62 -22.71
N ASN A 47 27.46 5.59 -22.55
CA ASN A 47 26.79 4.48 -21.88
C ASN A 47 26.55 3.35 -22.89
N LEU A 48 26.91 2.14 -22.50
CA LEU A 48 26.64 0.91 -23.24
C LEU A 48 25.36 0.28 -22.71
N VAL A 49 24.59 -0.29 -23.64
CA VAL A 49 23.33 -0.97 -23.36
C VAL A 49 23.36 -2.32 -24.05
N GLU A 50 22.84 -3.35 -23.39
CA GLU A 50 22.65 -4.66 -23.98
C GLU A 50 21.50 -4.64 -24.99
N TYR A 51 21.82 -4.88 -26.27
CA TYR A 51 20.87 -4.71 -27.37
C TYR A 51 19.67 -5.67 -27.29
N ALA A 52 19.90 -6.92 -26.91
CA ALA A 52 18.86 -7.94 -26.81
C ALA A 52 17.82 -7.60 -25.74
N SER A 53 18.29 -7.22 -24.55
CA SER A 53 17.46 -6.81 -23.42
C SER A 53 16.66 -5.55 -23.72
N LEU A 54 17.28 -4.57 -24.39
CA LEU A 54 16.61 -3.34 -24.83
C LEU A 54 15.48 -3.62 -25.84
N ARG A 55 15.72 -4.49 -26.82
CA ARG A 55 14.74 -4.84 -27.84
C ARG A 55 13.54 -5.60 -27.25
N ALA A 56 13.80 -6.56 -26.35
CA ALA A 56 12.75 -7.31 -25.66
C ALA A 56 11.87 -6.38 -24.80
N HIS A 57 12.50 -5.57 -23.95
CA HIS A 57 11.79 -4.65 -23.07
C HIS A 57 10.96 -3.62 -23.84
N ARG A 58 11.47 -3.12 -24.97
CA ARG A 58 10.71 -2.21 -25.83
C ARG A 58 9.57 -2.91 -26.58
N GLY A 59 9.73 -4.15 -26.99
CA GLY A 59 8.66 -4.95 -27.61
C GLY A 59 7.50 -5.25 -26.65
N GLU A 60 7.79 -5.41 -25.37
CA GLU A 60 6.78 -5.62 -24.33
C GLU A 60 6.09 -4.32 -23.90
N ASN A 61 6.86 -3.23 -23.74
CA ASN A 61 6.34 -1.97 -23.20
C ASN A 61 5.76 -1.03 -24.26
N ILE A 62 6.12 -1.19 -25.53
CA ILE A 62 5.69 -0.31 -26.62
C ILE A 62 4.97 -1.18 -27.63
N ARG A 63 3.68 -0.89 -27.88
CA ARG A 63 2.94 -1.46 -29.00
C ARG A 63 3.55 -0.93 -30.31
N LEU A 64 4.62 -1.56 -30.76
CA LEU A 64 5.26 -1.27 -32.03
C LEU A 64 4.25 -1.64 -33.13
N ARG A 65 3.62 -0.62 -33.72
CA ARG A 65 2.83 -0.82 -34.93
C ARG A 65 3.82 -1.25 -36.01
N PRO A 66 3.67 -2.43 -36.63
CA PRO A 66 4.60 -2.84 -37.67
C PRO A 66 4.56 -1.79 -38.79
N ALA A 67 5.71 -1.20 -39.08
CA ALA A 67 5.88 -0.34 -40.25
C ALA A 67 5.74 -1.24 -41.48
N SER A 68 4.53 -1.28 -42.04
CA SER A 68 4.24 -2.03 -43.25
C SER A 68 5.04 -1.42 -44.42
N PRO A 69 5.74 -2.22 -45.25
CA PRO A 69 6.35 -1.71 -46.46
C PRO A 69 5.23 -1.24 -47.39
N ALA A 70 5.38 -0.03 -47.90
CA ALA A 70 4.41 0.63 -48.77
C ALA A 70 4.14 -0.22 -50.02
N SER A 71 2.98 -0.90 -50.06
CA SER A 71 2.38 -1.38 -51.29
C SER A 71 1.00 -0.73 -51.45
N ARG A 72 0.88 0.04 -52.53
CA ARG A 72 -0.26 0.89 -52.87
C ARG A 72 -1.42 0.03 -53.36
N THR A 73 -2.48 -0.09 -52.57
CA THR A 73 -3.83 -0.42 -53.05
C THR A 73 -4.87 0.12 -52.08
N PRO A 74 -5.82 0.98 -52.50
CA PRO A 74 -6.86 1.47 -51.62
C PRO A 74 -7.99 0.43 -51.54
N ALA A 75 -8.07 -0.29 -50.41
CA ALA A 75 -9.26 -1.06 -50.04
C ALA A 75 -10.09 -0.24 -49.03
N PRO A 76 -11.44 -0.35 -49.06
CA PRO A 76 -12.31 0.55 -48.31
C PRO A 76 -12.12 0.37 -46.80
N LEU A 77 -12.04 1.52 -46.12
CA LEU A 77 -11.90 1.67 -44.68
C LEU A 77 -13.05 0.99 -43.93
N ALA A 78 -12.85 -0.27 -43.54
CA ALA A 78 -13.53 -0.81 -42.37
C ALA A 78 -12.97 -0.07 -41.16
N ALA A 79 -13.78 0.82 -40.58
CA ALA A 79 -13.47 1.54 -39.36
C ALA A 79 -13.14 0.54 -38.24
N VAL A 80 -11.85 0.30 -38.03
CA VAL A 80 -11.34 -0.37 -36.83
C VAL A 80 -11.81 0.47 -35.66
N ARG A 81 -12.72 -0.10 -34.85
CA ARG A 81 -13.24 0.49 -33.62
C ARG A 81 -12.08 0.66 -32.62
N GLY A 82 -11.27 1.68 -32.79
CA GLY A 82 -10.22 2.11 -31.85
C GLY A 82 -10.76 3.01 -30.74
N GLY A 83 -12.02 2.84 -30.35
CA GLY A 83 -12.74 3.75 -29.45
C GLY A 83 -13.01 3.22 -28.04
N SER A 84 -12.74 1.95 -27.73
CA SER A 84 -13.19 1.36 -26.46
C SER A 84 -12.22 1.55 -25.29
N THR A 85 -10.92 1.77 -25.52
CA THR A 85 -9.95 1.81 -24.41
C THR A 85 -9.96 3.14 -23.64
N GLN A 86 -10.24 4.27 -24.31
CA GLN A 86 -10.35 5.57 -23.62
C GLN A 86 -11.68 5.72 -22.89
N SER A 87 -12.79 5.20 -23.46
CA SER A 87 -14.10 5.21 -22.79
C SER A 87 -14.14 4.26 -21.59
N GLU A 88 -13.45 3.12 -21.65
CA GLU A 88 -13.33 2.22 -20.51
C GLU A 88 -12.44 2.83 -19.41
N ALA A 89 -11.34 3.49 -19.77
CA ALA A 89 -10.49 4.17 -18.80
C ALA A 89 -11.22 5.34 -18.12
N SER A 90 -12.01 6.12 -18.88
CA SER A 90 -12.81 7.21 -18.30
C SER A 90 -13.95 6.69 -17.42
N ALA A 91 -14.61 5.59 -17.82
CA ALA A 91 -15.66 4.95 -17.02
C ALA A 91 -15.11 4.41 -15.68
N ARG A 92 -13.93 3.79 -15.69
CA ARG A 92 -13.26 3.33 -14.45
C ARG A 92 -12.87 4.49 -13.54
N LYS A 93 -12.37 5.59 -14.11
CA LYS A 93 -12.05 6.79 -13.33
C LYS A 93 -13.31 7.41 -12.73
N LEU A 94 -14.40 7.51 -13.49
CA LEU A 94 -15.69 7.99 -13.00
C LEU A 94 -16.27 7.11 -11.90
N ALA A 95 -16.13 5.79 -12.02
CA ALA A 95 -16.55 4.85 -10.99
C ALA A 95 -15.73 5.01 -9.70
N ALA A 96 -14.41 5.08 -9.80
CA ALA A 96 -13.54 5.32 -8.65
C ALA A 96 -13.81 6.68 -7.97
N ASP A 97 -14.03 7.73 -8.78
CA ASP A 97 -14.39 9.06 -8.27
C ASP A 97 -15.80 9.08 -7.63
N ALA A 98 -16.71 8.20 -8.05
CA ALA A 98 -18.02 8.04 -7.42
C ALA A 98 -17.91 7.31 -6.08
N GLU A 99 -17.15 6.21 -6.05
CA GLU A 99 -16.89 5.42 -4.84
C GLU A 99 -16.21 6.25 -3.76
N MET A 100 -15.20 7.05 -4.11
CA MET A 100 -14.56 7.96 -3.15
C MET A 100 -15.55 8.99 -2.56
N ARG A 101 -16.47 9.51 -3.39
CA ARG A 101 -17.50 10.45 -2.90
C ARG A 101 -18.51 9.76 -1.99
N GLU A 102 -18.86 8.50 -2.26
CA GLU A 102 -19.72 7.72 -1.38
C GLU A 102 -19.05 7.44 -0.03
N MET A 103 -17.75 7.11 -0.02
CA MET A 103 -16.97 6.97 1.20
C MET A 103 -16.90 8.28 1.99
N ASP A 104 -16.67 9.42 1.31
CA ASP A 104 -16.67 10.74 1.95
C ASP A 104 -18.04 11.10 2.55
N LEU A 105 -19.13 10.77 1.85
CA LEU A 105 -20.48 10.99 2.36
C LEU A 105 -20.78 10.08 3.56
N ALA A 106 -20.33 8.83 3.54
CA ALA A 106 -20.47 7.90 4.66
C ALA A 106 -19.67 8.35 5.89
N LEU A 107 -18.45 8.85 5.70
CA LEU A 107 -17.64 9.50 6.75
C LEU A 107 -18.38 10.69 7.36
N ARG A 108 -18.91 11.60 6.53
CA ARG A 108 -19.67 12.78 7.00
C ARG A 108 -20.97 12.43 7.71
N ARG A 109 -21.59 11.30 7.35
CA ARG A 109 -22.77 10.75 8.02
C ARG A 109 -22.43 9.99 9.31
N GLY A 110 -21.15 9.84 9.64
CA GLY A 110 -20.69 9.09 10.82
C GLY A 110 -20.89 7.58 10.70
N GLN A 111 -21.04 7.06 9.48
CA GLN A 111 -21.21 5.64 9.22
C GLN A 111 -19.87 4.90 9.11
N LEU A 112 -18.78 5.65 8.94
CA LEU A 112 -17.42 5.14 8.91
C LEU A 112 -16.59 5.90 9.95
N VAL A 113 -15.79 5.17 10.71
CA VAL A 113 -14.79 5.74 11.63
C VAL A 113 -13.43 5.22 11.20
N PRO A 114 -12.43 6.10 10.98
CA PRO A 114 -11.09 5.66 10.65
C PRO A 114 -10.52 4.75 11.74
N SER A 115 -9.94 3.62 11.35
CA SER A 115 -9.34 2.67 12.29
C SER A 115 -8.23 3.30 13.15
N SER A 116 -7.49 4.27 12.59
CA SER A 116 -6.47 5.04 13.31
C SER A 116 -7.05 5.91 14.42
N GLU A 117 -8.26 6.43 14.25
CA GLU A 117 -8.95 7.21 15.28
C GLU A 117 -9.39 6.30 16.43
N VAL A 118 -9.93 5.12 16.10
CA VAL A 118 -10.32 4.12 17.10
C VAL A 118 -9.11 3.62 17.90
N ASP A 119 -7.99 3.31 17.24
CA ASP A 119 -6.76 2.89 17.93
C ASP A 119 -6.24 3.98 18.88
N ARG A 120 -6.18 5.23 18.40
CA ARG A 120 -5.76 6.36 19.24
C ARG A 120 -6.69 6.54 20.44
N ALA A 121 -8.01 6.60 20.21
CA ALA A 121 -8.99 6.76 21.27
C ALA A 121 -8.94 5.61 22.29
N GLY A 122 -8.71 4.38 21.82
CA GLY A 122 -8.52 3.22 22.67
C GLY A 122 -7.29 3.35 23.57
N ARG A 123 -6.14 3.75 23.03
CA ARG A 123 -4.90 3.98 23.80
C ARG A 123 -5.07 5.09 24.84
N GLU A 124 -5.70 6.20 24.44
CA GLU A 124 -6.00 7.33 25.33
C GLU A 124 -6.94 6.90 26.47
N ALA A 125 -7.99 6.16 26.16
CA ALA A 125 -8.94 5.65 27.17
C ALA A 125 -8.25 4.73 28.18
N VAL A 126 -7.37 3.82 27.73
CA VAL A 126 -6.59 2.94 28.62
C VAL A 126 -5.66 3.75 29.52
N ALA A 127 -4.99 4.76 28.98
CA ALA A 127 -4.11 5.63 29.76
C ALA A 127 -4.88 6.43 30.82
N LEU A 128 -6.03 7.01 30.45
CA LEU A 128 -6.91 7.72 31.37
C LEU A 128 -7.45 6.80 32.48
N MET A 129 -7.86 5.58 32.12
CA MET A 129 -8.31 4.57 33.08
C MET A 129 -7.20 4.24 34.09
N GLN A 130 -5.98 3.98 33.62
CA GLN A 130 -4.84 3.68 34.50
C GLN A 130 -4.53 4.83 35.47
N ALA A 131 -4.53 6.07 34.98
CA ALA A 131 -4.32 7.25 35.81
C ALA A 131 -5.43 7.44 36.85
N ALA A 132 -6.69 7.22 36.47
CA ALA A 132 -7.84 7.29 37.38
C ALA A 132 -7.76 6.20 38.46
N PHE A 133 -7.37 4.98 38.11
CA PHE A 133 -7.15 3.89 39.06
C PHE A 133 -6.05 4.23 40.06
N GLU A 134 -4.90 4.76 39.60
CA GLU A 134 -3.82 5.14 40.52
C GLU A 134 -4.29 6.20 41.52
N GLN A 135 -5.00 7.25 41.06
CA GLN A 135 -5.57 8.24 41.97
C GLN A 135 -6.58 7.65 42.97
N ALA A 136 -7.41 6.70 42.53
CA ALA A 136 -8.36 6.03 43.41
C ALA A 136 -7.66 5.20 44.49
N LEU A 137 -6.60 4.47 44.11
CA LEU A 137 -5.81 3.67 45.05
C LEU A 137 -5.07 4.53 46.07
N GLU A 138 -4.51 5.67 45.66
CA GLU A 138 -3.87 6.60 46.58
C GLU A 138 -4.88 7.13 47.62
N ARG A 139 -6.09 7.50 47.19
CA ARG A 139 -7.17 7.93 48.09
C ARG A 139 -7.60 6.82 49.05
N GLU A 140 -7.73 5.59 48.55
CA GLU A 140 -8.15 4.46 49.37
C GLU A 140 -7.05 4.05 50.37
N ALA A 141 -5.78 4.10 49.97
CA ALA A 141 -4.66 3.87 50.87
C ALA A 141 -4.66 4.86 52.04
N SER A 142 -4.84 6.16 51.75
CA SER A 142 -4.96 7.19 52.81
C SER A 142 -6.18 6.93 53.71
N SER A 143 -7.34 6.59 53.13
CA SER A 143 -8.56 6.29 53.88
C SER A 143 -8.39 5.08 54.81
N ALA A 144 -7.78 4.00 54.29
CA ALA A 144 -7.56 2.76 55.02
C ALA A 144 -6.50 2.94 56.12
N ALA A 145 -5.43 3.69 55.86
CA ALA A 145 -4.43 4.01 56.87
C ALA A 145 -5.04 4.76 58.07
N LEU A 146 -5.91 5.74 57.80
CA LEU A 146 -6.61 6.50 58.84
C LEU A 146 -7.63 5.64 59.61
N LYS A 147 -8.39 4.78 58.92
CA LYS A 147 -9.45 3.97 59.54
C LYS A 147 -8.90 2.82 60.38
N TYR A 148 -7.84 2.16 59.90
CA TYR A 148 -7.34 0.91 60.49
C TYR A 148 -5.99 1.06 61.19
N GLY A 149 -5.38 2.25 61.16
CA GLY A 149 -4.07 2.52 61.76
C GLY A 149 -2.91 1.81 61.06
N TRP A 150 -3.10 1.41 59.81
CA TRP A 150 -2.09 0.73 59.01
C TRP A 150 -1.08 1.73 58.42
N ASP A 151 0.14 1.25 58.14
CA ASP A 151 1.14 2.05 57.44
C ASP A 151 0.70 2.30 55.98
N GLU A 152 0.49 3.58 55.66
CA GLU A 152 0.04 4.03 54.35
C GLU A 152 1.01 3.62 53.23
N ARG A 153 2.33 3.64 53.51
CA ARG A 153 3.33 3.26 52.51
C ARG A 153 3.20 1.78 52.14
N THR A 154 3.03 0.92 53.13
CA THR A 154 2.83 -0.51 52.92
C THR A 154 1.52 -0.77 52.17
N LEU A 155 0.43 -0.08 52.53
CA LEU A 155 -0.86 -0.19 51.83
C LEU A 155 -0.76 0.19 50.34
N ARG A 156 -0.11 1.32 50.01
CA ARG A 156 0.09 1.74 48.61
C ARG A 156 0.81 0.66 47.81
N ILE A 157 1.85 0.04 48.38
CA ILE A 157 2.62 -1.01 47.69
C ILE A 157 1.74 -2.22 47.40
N VAL A 158 1.01 -2.71 48.41
CA VAL A 158 0.13 -3.88 48.27
C VAL A 158 -1.00 -3.62 47.27
N LEU A 159 -1.64 -2.45 47.35
CA LEU A 159 -2.72 -2.07 46.44
C LEU A 159 -2.23 -1.91 45.00
N LYS A 160 -1.04 -1.33 44.79
CA LYS A 160 -0.43 -1.24 43.45
C LYS A 160 -0.07 -2.62 42.88
N ASP A 161 0.41 -3.55 43.71
CA ASP A 161 0.65 -4.93 43.27
C ASP A 161 -0.65 -5.64 42.89
N TYR A 162 -1.71 -5.45 43.68
CA TYR A 162 -3.03 -6.00 43.39
C TYR A 162 -3.62 -5.43 42.09
N GLN A 163 -3.45 -4.12 41.86
CA GLN A 163 -3.86 -3.48 40.61
C GLN A 163 -3.19 -4.12 39.40
N ARG A 164 -1.87 -4.34 39.45
CA ARG A 164 -1.12 -4.96 38.33
C ARG A 164 -1.65 -6.36 38.03
N ARG A 165 -1.78 -7.20 39.06
CA ARG A 165 -2.32 -8.57 38.90
C ARG A 165 -3.75 -8.57 38.37
N GLY A 166 -4.58 -7.65 38.85
CA GLY A 166 -5.96 -7.49 38.39
C GLY A 166 -6.03 -7.11 36.91
N LEU A 167 -5.20 -6.15 36.48
CA LEU A 167 -5.11 -5.74 35.07
C LEU A 167 -4.58 -6.86 34.17
N ASP A 168 -3.63 -7.67 34.63
CA ASP A 168 -3.11 -8.82 33.87
C ASP A 168 -4.20 -9.88 33.65
N ILE A 169 -4.97 -10.20 34.69
CA ILE A 169 -6.09 -11.15 34.61
C ILE A 169 -7.17 -10.59 33.67
N PHE A 170 -7.53 -9.31 33.84
CA PHE A 170 -8.51 -8.63 33.00
C PHE A 170 -8.11 -8.67 31.52
N ASN A 171 -6.86 -8.33 31.21
CA ASN A 171 -6.34 -8.36 29.83
C ASN A 171 -6.47 -9.78 29.24
N ARG A 172 -6.01 -10.79 29.98
CA ARG A 172 -6.13 -12.19 29.54
C ARG A 172 -7.57 -12.59 29.24
N ASP A 173 -8.51 -12.20 30.09
CA ASP A 173 -9.90 -12.61 29.95
C ASP A 173 -10.61 -11.83 28.82
N VAL A 174 -10.23 -10.57 28.58
CA VAL A 174 -10.67 -9.79 27.41
C VAL A 174 -10.12 -10.38 26.11
N LEU A 175 -8.85 -10.78 26.05
CA LEU A 175 -8.30 -11.42 24.85
C LEU A 175 -9.03 -12.71 24.53
N LYS A 176 -9.33 -13.53 25.55
CA LYS A 176 -10.14 -14.74 25.38
C LYS A 176 -11.55 -14.45 24.87
N SER A 177 -12.19 -13.38 25.34
CA SER A 177 -13.54 -13.04 24.86
C SER A 177 -13.52 -12.54 23.42
N ILE A 178 -12.51 -11.75 23.03
CA ILE A 178 -12.30 -11.31 21.65
C ILE A 178 -12.08 -12.52 20.74
N GLU A 179 -11.20 -13.45 21.11
CA GLU A 179 -10.97 -14.68 20.33
C GLU A 179 -12.22 -15.54 20.18
N ALA A 180 -13.09 -15.56 21.20
CA ALA A 180 -14.35 -16.28 21.13
C ALA A 180 -15.34 -15.60 20.17
N MET A 181 -15.37 -14.27 20.14
CA MET A 181 -16.19 -13.50 19.19
C MET A 181 -15.72 -13.69 17.76
N THR A 182 -14.40 -13.60 17.49
CA THR A 182 -13.87 -13.78 16.14
C THR A 182 -14.14 -15.19 15.61
N ARG A 183 -13.97 -16.22 16.44
CA ARG A 183 -14.30 -17.61 16.06
C ARG A 183 -15.80 -17.81 15.79
N ALA A 184 -16.68 -17.11 16.52
CA ALA A 184 -18.12 -17.18 16.29
C ALA A 184 -18.52 -16.53 14.96
N GLU A 185 -17.87 -15.43 14.58
CA GLU A 185 -18.07 -14.76 13.28
C GLU A 185 -17.57 -15.63 12.12
N GLU A 186 -16.38 -16.23 12.25
CA GLU A 186 -15.81 -17.14 11.25
C GLU A 186 -16.69 -18.39 11.04
N GLY A 187 -17.20 -18.99 12.12
CA GLY A 187 -18.10 -20.15 12.04
C GLY A 187 -19.48 -19.85 11.46
N GLN A 188 -19.92 -18.58 11.49
CA GLN A 188 -21.16 -18.15 10.81
C GLN A 188 -20.95 -17.91 9.32
N GLY A 189 -19.75 -17.51 8.89
CA GLY A 189 -19.39 -17.34 7.48
C GLY A 189 -19.33 -18.65 6.69
N GLU A 190 -19.01 -19.77 7.35
CA GLU A 190 -18.83 -21.09 6.70
C GLU A 190 -20.14 -21.86 6.46
N THR A 191 -21.28 -21.36 6.94
CA THR A 191 -22.60 -21.98 6.77
C THR A 191 -23.50 -21.27 5.75
N ALA A 192 -22.97 -20.25 5.05
CA ALA A 192 -23.70 -19.41 4.11
C ALA A 192 -23.28 -19.56 2.63
N ASP A 193 -22.60 -20.66 2.28
CA ASP A 193 -22.27 -21.03 0.88
C ASP A 193 -22.97 -22.34 0.46
#